data_AF-A0A958EJL1-F1
#
_entry.id   AF-A0A958EJL1-F1
#
_cell.length_a   1.000
_cell.length_b   1.000
_cell.length_c   1.000
_cell.angle_alpha   90.00
_cell.angle_beta   90.00
_cell.angle_gamma   90.00
#
_symmetry.space_group_name_H-M   'P 1'
#
loop_
_entity.id
_entity.type
_entity.pdbx_description
1 polymer ?
#
loop_
_entity_poly.entity_id
_entity_poly.type
_entity_poly.pdbx_seq_one_letter_code
_entity_poly.pdbx_strand_id
1 'polypeptide(L)' 'MYVLLILCCFTILSSQQKKIYISVDMEGIAGVVSDQQLGPDGFEYNRFREFMTQEAVTAVNAAFEGGATEVLVSDS' A
#
# COMPACT_ATOMS: atom_id res chain seq x y z
N MET A 1 -7.15 -23.57 -36.82
CA MET A 1 -7.91 -22.37 -36.39
C MET A 1 -8.40 -22.46 -34.95
N TYR A 2 -8.99 -23.59 -34.49
CA TYR A 2 -9.46 -23.76 -33.11
C TYR A 2 -8.37 -23.79 -32.03
N VAL A 3 -7.21 -24.40 -32.29
CA VAL A 3 -6.10 -24.46 -31.30
C VAL A 3 -5.56 -23.07 -30.96
N LEU A 4 -5.43 -22.19 -31.96
CA LEU A 4 -4.97 -20.80 -31.78
C LEU A 4 -6.03 -19.96 -31.03
N LEU A 5 -7.31 -20.24 -31.27
CA LEU A 5 -8.43 -19.58 -30.59
C LEU A 5 -8.49 -19.95 -29.09
N ILE A 6 -8.24 -21.22 -28.77
CA ILE A 6 -8.22 -21.75 -27.39
C ILE A 6 -7.03 -21.17 -26.61
N LEU A 7 -5.86 -21.07 -27.23
CA LEU A 7 -4.66 -20.51 -26.59
C LEU A 7 -4.83 -19.03 -26.22
N CYS A 8 -5.46 -18.25 -27.11
CA CYS A 8 -5.77 -16.83 -26.89
C CYS A 8 -6.79 -16.64 -25.76
N CYS A 9 -7.79 -17.52 -25.69
CA CYS A 9 -8.78 -17.52 -24.59
C CYS A 9 -8.10 -17.80 -23.23
N PHE A 10 -7.17 -18.74 -23.18
CA PHE A 10 -6.45 -19.08 -21.94
C PHE A 10 -5.61 -17.90 -21.40
N THR A 11 -4.96 -17.13 -22.29
CA THR A 11 -4.23 -15.92 -21.90
C THR A 11 -5.13 -14.78 -21.40
N ILE A 12 -6.37 -14.69 -21.89
CA ILE A 12 -7.35 -13.70 -21.42
C ILE A 12 -7.85 -14.04 -20.01
N LEU A 13 -7.95 -15.33 -19.66
CA LEU A 13 -8.42 -15.76 -18.35
C LEU A 13 -7.36 -15.66 -17.23
N SER A 14 -6.05 -15.60 -17.54
CA SER A 14 -5.00 -15.55 -16.53
C SER A 14 -4.52 -14.14 -16.17
N SER A 15 -5.42 -13.19 -15.91
CA SER A 15 -4.99 -11.96 -15.26
C SER A 15 -4.54 -12.30 -13.83
N GLN A 16 -3.23 -12.27 -13.59
CA GLN A 16 -2.71 -12.46 -12.23
C GLN A 16 -3.29 -11.37 -11.33
N GLN A 17 -3.98 -11.82 -10.28
CA GLN A 17 -4.59 -10.96 -9.29
C GLN A 17 -3.47 -10.20 -8.55
N LYS A 18 -3.34 -8.88 -8.76
CA LYS A 18 -2.27 -8.08 -8.15
C LYS A 18 -2.56 -7.89 -6.67
N LYS A 19 -1.73 -8.52 -5.82
CA LYS A 19 -1.74 -8.35 -4.37
C LYS A 19 -0.56 -7.47 -3.96
N ILE A 20 -0.80 -6.47 -3.13
CA ILE A 20 0.22 -5.52 -2.67
C ILE A 20 0.35 -5.63 -1.14
N TYR A 21 1.57 -5.66 -0.65
CA TYR A 21 1.90 -5.54 0.77
C TYR A 21 2.55 -4.17 1.01
N ILE A 22 2.07 -3.44 2.01
CA ILE A 22 2.59 -2.14 2.41
C ILE A 22 3.04 -2.25 3.86
N SER A 23 4.35 -2.10 4.10
CA SER A 23 4.92 -1.89 5.43
C SER A 23 5.01 -0.39 5.67
N VAL A 24 4.51 0.07 6.81
CA VAL A 24 4.51 1.49 7.17
C VAL A 24 5.24 1.67 8.48
N ASP A 25 6.21 2.57 8.49
CA ASP A 25 7.04 2.93 9.63
C ASP A 25 7.07 4.46 9.78
N MET A 26 7.23 4.97 11.00
CA MET A 26 7.02 6.39 11.31
C MET A 26 8.20 7.26 10.89
N GLU A 27 9.42 6.74 10.91
CA GLU A 27 10.68 7.46 10.67
C GLU A 27 10.73 8.12 9.29
N GLY A 28 10.01 7.55 8.32
CA GLY A 28 9.99 7.99 6.92
C GLY A 28 8.83 8.91 6.54
N ILE A 29 7.88 9.18 7.44
CA ILE A 29 6.69 9.98 7.14
C ILE A 29 7.06 11.44 6.88
N ALA A 30 6.39 12.09 5.91
CA ALA A 30 6.71 13.45 5.52
C ALA A 30 6.57 14.42 6.71
N GLY A 31 7.64 15.19 6.94
CA GLY A 31 7.71 16.15 8.04
C GLY A 31 8.25 15.59 9.36
N VAL A 32 8.52 14.29 9.45
CA VAL A 32 9.21 13.71 10.61
C VAL A 32 10.66 14.19 10.60
N VAL A 33 11.08 14.78 11.71
CA VAL A 33 12.41 15.38 11.91
C VAL A 33 13.00 15.10 13.28
N SER A 34 12.24 14.50 14.21
CA SER A 34 12.72 14.19 15.56
C SER A 34 12.05 12.96 16.16
N ASP A 35 12.76 12.30 17.08
CA ASP A 35 12.28 11.11 17.79
C ASP A 35 11.04 11.37 18.68
N GLN A 36 10.78 12.64 19.04
CA GLN A 36 9.58 13.03 19.77
C GLN A 36 8.29 12.82 18.97
N GLN A 37 8.40 12.54 17.67
CA GLN A 37 7.26 12.28 16.79
C GLN A 37 6.99 10.78 16.63
N LEU A 38 7.93 9.92 17.04
CA LEU A 38 7.91 8.48 16.75
C LEU A 38 7.29 7.63 17.87
N GLY A 39 7.17 8.18 19.08
CA GLY A 39 6.79 7.40 20.27
C GLY A 39 5.63 7.99 21.09
N PRO A 40 4.80 7.17 21.76
CA PRO A 40 3.67 7.61 22.60
C PRO A 40 3.97 8.67 23.65
N ASP A 41 5.20 8.72 24.15
CA ASP A 41 5.64 9.68 25.16
C ASP A 41 5.94 11.08 24.57
N GLY A 42 6.03 11.17 23.25
CA GLY A 42 6.37 12.39 22.53
C GLY A 42 5.16 13.30 22.30
N PHE A 43 5.35 14.60 22.48
CA PHE A 43 4.27 15.60 22.37
C PHE A 43 3.58 15.60 20.99
N GLU A 44 4.34 15.33 19.92
CA GLU A 44 3.84 15.40 18.54
C GLU A 44 3.39 14.05 17.97
N TYR A 45 3.58 12.94 18.70
CA TYR A 45 3.29 11.59 18.21
C TYR A 45 1.86 11.40 17.72
N ASN A 46 0.88 11.96 18.43
CA ASN A 46 -0.53 11.89 18.00
C ASN A 46 -0.72 12.52 16.62
N ARG A 47 -0.06 13.66 16.36
CA ARG A 47 -0.15 14.35 15.08
C ARG A 47 0.52 13.56 13.97
N PHE A 48 1.69 12.98 14.24
CA PHE A 48 2.45 12.25 13.22
C PHE A 48 1.86 10.88 12.89
N ARG A 49 1.18 10.23 13.82
CA ARG A 49 0.36 9.05 13.50
C ARG A 49 -0.82 9.35 12.57
N GLU A 50 -1.42 10.53 12.68
CA GLU A 50 -2.44 10.96 11.71
C GLU A 50 -1.83 11.10 10.31
N PHE A 51 -0.62 11.67 10.21
CA PHE A 51 0.09 11.79 8.93
C PHE A 51 0.47 10.42 8.36
N MET A 52 1.06 9.54 9.18
CA MET A 52 1.35 8.15 8.82
C MET A 52 0.11 7.44 8.25
N THR A 53 -1.03 7.59 8.92
CA THR A 53 -2.30 6.98 8.48
C THR A 53 -2.76 7.58 7.15
N GLN A 54 -2.68 8.90 6.97
CA GLN A 54 -3.08 9.57 5.73
C GLN A 54 -2.19 9.16 4.55
N GLU A 55 -0.88 9.06 4.74
CA GLU A 55 0.04 8.57 3.72
C GLU A 55 -0.23 7.10 3.38
N ALA A 56 -0.41 6.24 4.38
CA ALA A 56 -0.75 4.83 4.17
C ALA A 56 -2.06 4.66 3.38
N VAL A 57 -3.12 5.39 3.76
CA VAL A 57 -4.41 5.38 3.02
C VAL A 57 -4.24 5.88 1.60
N THR A 58 -3.41 6.90 1.38
CA THR A 58 -3.12 7.43 0.04
C THR A 58 -2.40 6.39 -0.82
N ALA A 59 -1.40 5.69 -0.26
CA ALA A 59 -0.70 4.60 -0.94
C ALA A 59 -1.63 3.41 -1.26
N VAL A 60 -2.53 3.06 -0.35
CA VAL A 60 -3.55 2.03 -0.56
C VAL A 60 -4.48 2.41 -1.72
N ASN A 61 -5.00 3.64 -1.75
CA ASN A 61 -5.87 4.12 -2.82
C ASN A 61 -5.15 4.09 -4.17
N ALA A 62 -3.91 4.59 -4.22
CA ALA A 62 -3.09 4.56 -5.42
C ALA A 62 -2.80 3.12 -5.91
N ALA A 63 -2.61 2.17 -4.98
CA ALA A 63 -2.44 0.77 -5.32
C ALA A 63 -3.70 0.20 -6.01
N PHE A 64 -4.89 0.49 -5.48
CA PHE A 64 -6.16 0.08 -6.09
C PHE A 64 -6.38 0.75 -7.45
N GLU A 65 -6.09 2.05 -7.59
CA GLU A 65 -6.11 2.76 -8.88
C GLU A 65 -5.13 2.13 -9.89
N GLY A 66 -3.99 1.62 -9.42
CA GLY A 66 -3.00 0.86 -10.21
C GLY A 66 -3.43 -0.58 -10.57
N GLY A 67 -4.65 -0.97 -10.21
CA GLY A 67 -5.22 -2.29 -10.48
C GLY A 67 -4.82 -3.36 -9.48
N ALA A 68 -4.38 -2.98 -8.27
CA ALA A 68 -4.36 -3.90 -7.15
C ALA A 68 -5.77 -4.40 -6.86
N THR A 69 -5.84 -5.61 -6.35
CA THR A 69 -7.09 -6.32 -6.04
C THR A 69 -7.16 -6.74 -4.58
N GLU A 70 -6.03 -6.65 -3.89
CA GLU A 70 -5.88 -6.89 -2.47
C GLU A 70 -4.68 -6.07 -2.00
N VAL A 71 -4.84 -5.40 -0.86
CA VAL A 71 -3.77 -4.63 -0.22
C VAL A 71 -3.74 -5.04 1.25
N LEU A 72 -2.59 -5.52 1.71
CA LEU A 72 -2.32 -5.81 3.12
C LEU A 72 -1.39 -4.72 3.66
N VAL A 73 -1.80 -4.05 4.73
CA VAL A 73 -1.01 -3.03 5.41
C VAL A 73 -0.52 -3.59 6.74
N SER A 74 0.77 -3.45 7.01
CA SER A 74 1.38 -3.72 8.32
C SER A 74 1.96 -2.44 8.89
N ASP A 75 1.62 -2.17 10.13
CA ASP A 75 2.38 -1.29 11.02
C ASP A 75 3.64 -2.08 11.42
N SER A 76 4.84 -1.56 11.15
CA SER A 76 6.11 -2.32 11.19
C SER A 76 7.20 -1.61 11.94
#